data_AF-A0A6G3MMP5-F1
#
_entry.id   AF-A0A6G3MMP5-F1
#
_cell.length_a   1.000
_cell.length_b   1.000
_cell.length_c   1.000
_cell.angle_alpha   90.00
_cell.angle_beta   90.00
_cell.angle_gamma   90.00
#
_symmetry.space_group_name_H-M   'P 1'
#
loop_
_entity.id
_entity.type
_entity.pdbx_description
1 polymer ?
#
loop_
_entity_poly.entity_id
_entity_poly.type
_entity_poly.pdbx_seq_one_letter_code
_entity_poly.pdbx_strand_id
1 'polypeptide(L)'
;NRDILFEKVKFYGFDMDYTIAEYISPFYEELALKHAIKLLLEMGYPSEIQSAKYDPEFASRGVIFDTKLGNFLKTDPYGNIMTTVYGLQALNVETSRLLYANRFINLENKERFVHFYTLFELPSMFLISFLIYYFEKNVS
;
A
#
# COMPACT_ATOMS: atom_id res chain seq x y z
N ASN A 1 -20.57 -10.17 8.54
CA ASN A 1 -21.92 -9.57 8.44
C ASN A 1 -22.78 -9.99 9.62
N ARG A 2 -23.68 -9.11 10.05
CA ARG A 2 -24.67 -9.34 11.12
C ARG A 2 -26.01 -8.80 10.63
N ASP A 3 -27.11 -9.41 11.08
CA ASP A 3 -28.45 -8.97 10.70
C ASP A 3 -28.78 -7.60 11.31
N ILE A 4 -29.44 -6.75 10.53
CA ILE A 4 -29.86 -5.40 10.94
C ILE A 4 -31.33 -5.20 10.56
N LEU A 5 -32.14 -4.77 11.52
CA LEU A 5 -33.53 -4.35 11.30
C LEU A 5 -33.57 -2.86 10.99
N PHE A 6 -33.61 -2.50 9.71
CA PHE A 6 -33.58 -1.10 9.25
C PHE A 6 -34.72 -0.25 9.82
N GLU A 7 -35.89 -0.84 10.09
CA GLU A 7 -37.04 -0.17 10.72
C GLU A 7 -36.74 0.43 12.11
N LYS A 8 -35.72 -0.07 12.81
CA LYS A 8 -35.32 0.42 14.14
C LYS A 8 -34.27 1.52 14.09
N VAL A 9 -33.70 1.81 12.91
CA VAL A 9 -32.67 2.83 12.73
C VAL A 9 -33.33 4.19 12.52
N LYS A 10 -33.04 5.15 13.41
CA LYS A 10 -33.65 6.50 13.37
C LYS A 10 -32.75 7.58 12.77
N PHE A 11 -31.45 7.32 12.72
CA PHE A 11 -30.45 8.27 12.25
C PHE A 11 -29.43 7.55 11.38
N TYR A 12 -29.02 8.21 10.30
CA TYR A 12 -28.03 7.70 9.36
C TYR A 12 -26.86 8.70 9.32
N GLY A 13 -25.72 8.26 9.82
CA GLY A 13 -24.47 9.00 9.70
C GLY A 13 -23.73 8.54 8.45
N PHE A 14 -23.17 9.49 7.71
CA PHE A 14 -22.36 9.22 6.52
C PHE A 14 -20.97 9.81 6.74
N ASP A 15 -19.96 9.02 6.39
CA ASP A 15 -18.63 9.57 6.16
C ASP A 15 -18.62 10.36 4.84
N MET A 16 -17.68 11.28 4.69
CA MET A 16 -17.61 12.13 3.49
C MET A 16 -16.77 11.48 2.41
N ASP A 17 -15.48 11.30 2.68
CA ASP A 17 -14.51 10.90 1.67
C ASP A 17 -14.63 9.42 1.32
N TYR A 18 -14.65 9.11 0.03
CA TYR A 18 -14.90 7.75 -0.50
C TYR A 18 -16.23 7.11 -0.02
N THR A 19 -17.14 7.90 0.55
CA THR A 19 -18.51 7.47 0.93
C THR A 19 -19.57 8.35 0.26
N ILE A 20 -19.53 9.66 0.47
CA ILE A 20 -20.36 10.64 -0.26
C ILE A 20 -19.57 11.24 -1.44
N ALA A 21 -18.33 11.66 -1.17
CA ALA A 21 -17.42 12.23 -2.15
C ALA A 21 -16.55 11.11 -2.74
N GLU A 22 -16.93 10.62 -3.91
CA GLU A 22 -16.14 9.66 -4.67
C GLU A 22 -15.09 10.40 -5.50
N TYR A 23 -13.81 10.22 -5.15
CA TYR A 23 -12.71 10.77 -5.93
C TYR A 23 -12.52 9.99 -7.23
N ILE A 24 -12.24 10.71 -8.32
CA ILE A 24 -12.07 10.12 -9.64
C ILE A 24 -10.68 9.50 -9.74
N SER A 25 -10.63 8.17 -9.84
CA SER A 25 -9.40 7.42 -10.11
C SER A 25 -9.09 7.43 -11.62
N PRO A 26 -7.81 7.56 -12.04
CA PRO A 26 -6.60 7.70 -11.21
C PRO A 26 -6.19 9.16 -10.90
N PHE A 27 -7.02 10.15 -11.24
CA PHE A 27 -6.62 11.57 -11.16
C PHE A 27 -6.28 12.02 -9.74
N TYR A 28 -7.02 11.55 -8.73
CA TYR A 28 -6.74 11.87 -7.34
C TYR A 28 -5.39 11.29 -6.90
N GLU A 29 -5.14 10.03 -7.25
CA GLU A 29 -3.92 9.31 -6.89
C GLU A 29 -2.69 9.89 -7.58
N GLU A 30 -2.80 10.25 -8.85
CA GLU A 30 -1.76 10.97 -9.60
C GLU A 30 -1.42 12.31 -8.96
N LEU A 31 -2.44 13.07 -8.55
CA LEU A 31 -2.25 14.35 -7.88
C LEU A 31 -1.55 14.16 -6.52
N ALA A 32 -2.00 13.20 -5.72
CA ALA A 32 -1.39 12.87 -4.43
C ALA A 32 0.07 12.45 -4.60
N LEU A 33 0.37 11.57 -5.57
CA LEU A 33 1.73 11.13 -5.88
C LEU A 33 2.62 12.33 -6.26
N LYS A 34 2.14 13.22 -7.12
CA LYS A 34 2.87 14.42 -7.55
C LYS A 34 3.24 15.31 -6.37
N HIS A 35 2.31 15.53 -5.43
CA HIS A 35 2.58 16.32 -4.23
C HIS A 35 3.55 15.63 -3.28
N ALA A 36 3.44 14.31 -3.08
CA ALA A 36 4.36 13.54 -2.26
C ALA A 36 5.80 13.57 -2.82
N ILE A 37 5.95 13.39 -4.13
CA ILE A 37 7.26 13.51 -4.82
C ILE A 37 7.85 14.89 -4.59
N LYS A 38 7.07 15.95 -4.76
CA LYS A 38 7.54 17.33 -4.53
C LYS A 38 8.11 17.50 -3.11
N LEU A 39 7.41 17.00 -2.09
CA LEU A 39 7.87 17.05 -0.71
C LEU A 39 9.19 16.28 -0.51
N LEU A 40 9.31 15.09 -1.09
CA LEU A 40 10.54 14.30 -1.00
C LEU A 40 11.74 15.00 -1.65
N LEU A 41 11.53 15.67 -2.79
CA LEU A 41 12.58 16.48 -3.43
C LEU A 41 13.01 17.65 -2.53
N GLU A 42 12.07 18.31 -1.87
CA GLU A 42 12.36 19.37 -0.88
C GLU A 42 13.13 18.84 0.34
N MET A 43 12.93 17.55 0.69
CA MET A 43 13.69 16.86 1.74
C MET A 43 15.08 16.38 1.29
N GLY A 44 15.44 16.56 0.02
CA GLY A 44 16.75 16.18 -0.52
C GLY A 44 16.82 14.80 -1.16
N TYR A 45 15.69 14.16 -1.47
CA TYR A 45 15.71 12.95 -2.30
C TYR A 45 16.21 13.26 -3.73
N PRO A 46 16.81 12.27 -4.44
CA PRO A 46 17.32 12.46 -5.79
C PRO A 46 16.27 12.97 -6.77
N SER A 47 16.64 13.91 -7.64
CA SER A 47 15.74 14.53 -8.63
C SER A 47 15.05 13.53 -9.56
N GLU A 48 15.70 12.39 -9.79
CA GLU A 48 15.30 11.30 -10.65
C GLU A 48 13.98 10.66 -10.22
N ILE A 49 13.60 10.77 -8.93
CA ILE A 49 12.32 10.23 -8.46
C ILE A 49 11.11 10.94 -9.09
N GLN A 50 11.30 12.13 -9.67
CA GLN A 50 10.27 12.84 -10.44
C GLN A 50 9.80 12.06 -11.68
N SER A 51 10.58 11.07 -12.13
CA SER A 51 10.22 10.18 -13.23
C SER A 51 9.14 9.16 -12.88
N ALA A 52 8.77 9.01 -11.61
CA ALA A 52 7.72 8.11 -11.17
C ALA A 52 6.38 8.47 -11.83
N LYS A 53 5.79 7.51 -12.53
CA LYS A 53 4.45 7.62 -13.13
C LYS A 53 3.52 6.67 -12.41
N TYR A 54 2.42 7.19 -11.86
CA TYR A 54 1.46 6.36 -11.14
C TYR A 54 0.93 5.24 -12.05
N ASP A 55 0.92 4.01 -11.51
CA ASP A 55 0.31 2.85 -12.14
C ASP A 55 -0.93 2.44 -11.32
N PRO A 56 -2.15 2.69 -11.83
CA PRO A 56 -3.40 2.36 -11.14
C PRO A 56 -3.59 0.85 -10.92
N GLU A 57 -2.91 0.00 -11.69
CA GLU A 57 -3.03 -1.47 -11.57
C GLU A 57 -2.07 -2.06 -10.53
N PHE A 58 -1.11 -1.27 -10.05
CA PHE A 58 -0.08 -1.76 -9.13
C PHE A 58 -0.60 -2.06 -7.73
N ALA A 59 -1.37 -1.14 -7.16
CA ALA A 59 -1.77 -1.15 -5.76
C ALA A 59 -3.18 -1.72 -5.55
N SER A 60 -3.37 -2.49 -4.49
CA SER A 60 -4.70 -2.89 -4.03
C SER A 60 -4.84 -2.68 -2.52
N ARG A 61 -6.06 -2.37 -2.06
CA ARG A 61 -6.35 -2.25 -0.63
C ARG A 61 -6.12 -3.56 0.12
N GLY A 62 -5.87 -3.44 1.42
CA GLY A 62 -5.73 -4.57 2.34
C GLY A 62 -4.38 -5.28 2.22
N VAL A 63 -3.35 -4.56 1.79
CA VAL A 63 -1.97 -5.07 1.82
C VAL A 63 -1.26 -4.64 3.10
N ILE A 64 -0.16 -5.30 3.38
CA ILE A 64 0.66 -5.09 4.56
C ILE A 64 2.07 -4.74 4.12
N PHE A 65 2.62 -3.66 4.63
CA PHE A 65 4.01 -3.29 4.41
C PHE A 65 4.88 -3.80 5.56
N ASP A 66 5.90 -4.58 5.23
CA ASP A 66 6.96 -4.99 6.17
C ASP A 66 8.04 -3.90 6.21
N THR A 67 8.01 -3.07 7.25
CA THR A 67 8.95 -1.94 7.41
C THR A 67 10.39 -2.39 7.57
N LYS A 68 10.64 -3.65 7.96
CA LYS A 68 11.98 -4.20 8.14
C LYS A 68 12.61 -4.64 6.82
N LEU A 69 11.82 -5.24 5.93
CA LEU A 69 12.31 -5.84 4.68
C LEU A 69 11.90 -5.08 3.42
N GLY A 70 11.02 -4.07 3.53
CA GLY A 70 10.56 -3.28 2.40
C GLY A 70 9.60 -4.01 1.46
N ASN A 71 8.95 -5.09 1.91
CA ASN A 71 8.01 -5.83 1.07
C ASN A 71 6.57 -5.41 1.32
N PHE A 72 5.79 -5.32 0.26
CA PHE A 72 4.33 -5.40 0.36
C PHE A 72 3.88 -6.87 0.34
N LEU A 73 2.99 -7.21 1.25
CA LEU A 73 2.47 -8.55 1.48
C LEU A 73 0.97 -8.54 1.33
N LYS A 74 0.45 -9.49 0.55
CA LYS A 74 -0.97 -9.84 0.57
C LYS A 74 -1.13 -11.11 1.36
N THR A 75 -1.93 -11.08 2.41
CA THR A 75 -2.16 -12.24 3.27
C THR A 75 -3.60 -12.67 3.27
N ASP A 76 -3.83 -13.91 3.70
CA ASP A 76 -5.15 -14.31 4.19
C ASP A 76 -5.42 -13.68 5.58
N PRO A 77 -6.64 -13.85 6.14
CA PRO A 77 -6.98 -13.32 7.47
C PRO A 77 -6.17 -13.92 8.63
N TYR A 78 -5.45 -15.02 8.41
CA TYR A 78 -4.65 -15.69 9.44
C TYR A 78 -3.18 -15.29 9.40
N GLY A 79 -2.75 -14.52 8.39
CA GLY A 79 -1.36 -14.07 8.23
C GLY A 79 -0.52 -14.94 7.30
N ASN A 80 -1.12 -15.90 6.59
CA ASN A 80 -0.41 -16.65 5.54
C ASN A 80 -0.21 -15.76 4.33
N ILE A 81 1.03 -15.66 3.86
CA ILE A 81 1.42 -14.82 2.73
C ILE A 81 0.97 -15.48 1.43
N MET A 82 0.12 -14.79 0.68
CA MET A 82 -0.34 -15.17 -0.65
C MET A 82 0.61 -14.63 -1.73
N THR A 83 0.96 -13.35 -1.64
CA THR A 83 1.82 -12.64 -2.60
C THR A 83 2.79 -11.73 -1.85
N THR A 84 4.00 -11.63 -2.38
CA THR A 84 5.06 -10.75 -1.88
C THR A 84 5.55 -9.88 -3.02
N VAL A 85 5.66 -8.59 -2.81
CA VAL A 85 6.15 -7.61 -3.79
C VAL A 85 7.31 -6.84 -3.16
N TYR A 86 8.46 -6.81 -3.84
CA TYR A 86 9.62 -6.00 -3.47
C TYR A 86 9.85 -4.95 -4.55
N GLY A 87 9.87 -3.68 -4.15
CA GLY A 87 9.85 -2.57 -5.10
C GLY A 87 8.65 -2.68 -6.05
N LEU A 88 8.92 -2.77 -7.35
CA LEU A 88 7.90 -2.92 -8.40
C LEU A 88 7.75 -4.37 -8.92
N GLN A 89 8.34 -5.35 -8.25
CA GLN A 89 8.39 -6.74 -8.72
C GLN A 89 7.74 -7.72 -7.74
N ALA A 90 6.85 -8.56 -8.25
CA ALA A 90 6.35 -9.70 -7.50
C ALA A 90 7.45 -10.75 -7.33
N LEU A 91 7.65 -11.20 -6.09
CA LEU A 91 8.60 -12.27 -5.79
C LEU A 91 7.95 -13.64 -6.03
N ASN A 92 8.75 -14.58 -6.52
CA ASN A 92 8.34 -15.98 -6.57
C ASN A 92 8.25 -16.58 -5.16
N VAL A 93 7.58 -17.73 -5.06
CA VAL A 93 7.32 -18.40 -3.78
C VAL A 93 8.60 -18.79 -3.05
N GLU A 94 9.64 -19.23 -3.77
CA GLU A 94 10.90 -19.67 -3.16
C GLU A 94 11.66 -18.49 -2.55
N THR A 95 11.80 -17.38 -3.27
CA THR A 95 12.39 -16.15 -2.74
C THR A 95 11.58 -15.64 -1.54
N SER A 96 10.25 -15.69 -1.62
CA SER A 96 9.39 -15.31 -0.50
C SER A 96 9.58 -16.21 0.73
N ARG A 97 9.84 -17.51 0.56
CA ARG A 97 10.10 -18.44 1.69
C ARG A 97 11.43 -18.17 2.37
N LEU A 98 12.44 -17.72 1.62
CA LEU A 98 13.73 -17.33 2.19
C LEU A 98 13.61 -16.11 3.10
N LEU A 99 12.72 -15.16 2.75
CA LEU A 99 12.46 -13.95 3.54
C LEU A 99 11.50 -14.20 4.71
N TYR A 100 10.50 -15.04 4.49
CA TYR A 100 9.44 -15.36 5.45
C TYR A 100 9.34 -16.87 5.65
N ALA A 101 10.03 -17.37 6.69
CA ALA A 101 9.94 -18.78 7.06
C ALA A 101 8.48 -19.19 7.26
N ASN A 102 8.08 -20.32 6.66
CA ASN A 102 6.70 -20.82 6.63
C ASN A 102 5.67 -19.94 5.93
N ARG A 103 6.08 -18.86 5.23
CA ARG A 103 5.19 -17.90 4.55
C ARG A 103 4.10 -17.36 5.48
N PHE A 104 4.47 -17.04 6.72
CA PHE A 104 3.55 -16.55 7.73
C PHE A 104 4.10 -15.29 8.40
N ILE A 105 3.21 -14.34 8.71
CA ILE A 105 3.53 -13.16 9.51
C ILE A 105 2.60 -13.06 10.72
N ASN A 106 3.12 -12.54 11.83
CA ASN A 106 2.30 -12.19 12.98
C ASN A 106 1.66 -10.81 12.77
N LEU A 107 0.37 -10.79 12.43
CA LEU A 107 -0.42 -9.58 12.20
C LEU A 107 -0.56 -8.67 13.44
N GLU A 108 -0.29 -9.19 14.64
CA GLU A 108 -0.34 -8.39 15.87
C GLU A 108 0.89 -7.47 16.02
N ASN A 109 1.98 -7.76 15.31
CA ASN A 109 3.19 -6.94 15.34
C ASN A 109 3.04 -5.68 14.45
N LYS A 110 2.33 -4.69 14.98
CA LYS A 110 2.02 -3.42 14.29
C LYS A 110 3.23 -2.50 14.08
N GLU A 111 4.33 -2.71 14.81
CA GLU A 111 5.56 -1.93 14.60
C GLU A 111 6.26 -2.34 13.30
N ARG A 112 6.20 -3.63 12.96
CA ARG A 112 6.81 -4.16 11.74
C ARG A 112 5.84 -4.20 10.56
N PHE A 113 4.61 -4.66 10.80
CA PHE A 113 3.64 -4.94 9.75
C PHE A 113 2.56 -3.86 9.76
N VAL A 114 2.73 -2.88 8.86
CA VAL A 114 1.83 -1.73 8.74
C VAL A 114 0.76 -2.04 7.71
N HIS A 115 -0.50 -1.87 8.08
CA HIS A 115 -1.63 -2.20 7.20
C HIS A 115 -2.11 -0.99 6.41
N PHE A 116 -2.41 -1.23 5.12
CA PHE A 116 -2.89 -0.24 4.18
C PHE A 116 -4.32 -0.61 3.76
N TYR A 117 -5.33 0.07 4.33
CA TYR A 117 -6.74 -0.29 4.21
C TYR A 117 -7.58 0.71 3.42
N THR A 118 -7.13 1.95 3.28
CA THR A 118 -7.87 3.05 2.70
C THR A 118 -7.43 3.34 1.26
N LEU A 119 -8.31 3.93 0.47
CA LEU A 119 -7.98 4.33 -0.91
C LEU A 119 -6.95 5.48 -0.95
N PHE A 120 -6.87 6.28 0.12
CA PHE A 120 -5.87 7.33 0.27
C PHE A 120 -4.42 6.83 0.26
N GLU A 121 -4.20 5.56 0.58
CA GLU A 121 -2.85 5.03 0.73
C GLU A 121 -2.28 4.45 -0.57
N LEU A 122 -3.11 4.27 -1.62
CA LEU A 122 -2.67 3.72 -2.91
C LEU A 122 -1.48 4.49 -3.53
N PRO A 123 -1.45 5.83 -3.54
CA PRO A 123 -0.32 6.59 -4.06
C PRO A 123 0.95 6.36 -3.26
N SER A 124 0.83 6.30 -1.93
CA SER A 124 1.94 6.04 -1.01
C SER A 124 2.52 4.64 -1.19
N MET A 125 1.66 3.64 -1.42
CA MET A 125 2.11 2.28 -1.72
C MET A 125 2.96 2.23 -2.98
N PHE A 126 2.45 2.84 -4.07
CA PHE A 126 3.19 2.94 -5.32
C PHE A 126 4.52 3.68 -5.13
N LEU A 127 4.51 4.82 -4.42
CA LEU A 127 5.69 5.63 -4.18
C LEU A 127 6.76 4.87 -3.38
N ILE A 128 6.39 4.20 -2.29
CA ILE A 128 7.32 3.39 -1.48
C ILE A 128 7.95 2.31 -2.36
N SER A 129 7.14 1.59 -3.14
CA SER A 129 7.60 0.57 -4.07
C SER A 129 8.53 1.13 -5.15
N PHE A 130 8.21 2.29 -5.72
CA PHE A 130 9.06 2.95 -6.69
C PHE A 130 10.40 3.39 -6.08
N LEU A 131 10.41 3.93 -4.87
CA LEU A 131 11.63 4.33 -4.17
C LEU A 131 12.53 3.14 -3.89
N ILE A 132 11.98 2.03 -3.40
CA ILE A 132 12.73 0.79 -3.18
C ILE A 132 13.35 0.31 -4.50
N TYR A 133 12.55 0.27 -5.58
CA TYR A 133 13.06 -0.08 -6.91
C TYR A 133 14.18 0.85 -7.38
N TYR A 134 14.01 2.17 -7.20
CA TYR A 134 14.98 3.17 -7.63
C TYR A 134 16.31 3.02 -6.88
N PHE A 135 16.29 2.91 -5.55
CA PHE A 135 17.52 2.78 -4.77
C PHE A 135 18.22 1.45 -5.00
N GLU A 136 17.47 0.35 -5.15
CA GLU A 136 18.02 -0.97 -5.49
C GLU A 136 18.74 -0.96 -6.85
N LYS A 137 18.34 -0.11 -7.79
CA LYS A 137 18.96 -0.01 -9.12
C LYS A 137 20.14 0.95 -9.22
N ASN A 138 20.22 1.94 -8.33
CA ASN A 138 21.17 3.05 -8.47
C ASN A 138 22.20 3.15 -7.33
N VAL A 139 22.02 2.41 -6.23
CA VAL A 139 22.91 2.47 -5.06
C VAL A 139 23.55 1.10 -4.74
N SER A 140 23.13 0.04 -5.44
CA SER A 140 23.62 -1.34 -5.27
C SER A 140 24.83 -1.67 -6.13
#